data_AF-A0A415MEM8-F1
#
_entry.id   AF-A0A415MEM8-F1
#
_cell.length_a   1.000
_cell.length_b   1.000
_cell.length_c   1.000
_cell.angle_alpha   90.00
_cell.angle_beta   90.00
_cell.angle_gamma   90.00
#
_symmetry.space_group_name_H-M   'P 1'
#
loop_
_entity.id
_entity.type
_entity.pdbx_description
1 polymer ?
#
loop_
_entity_poly.entity_id
_entity_poly.type
_entity_poly.pdbx_seq_one_letter_code
_entity_poly.pdbx_strand_id
1 'polypeptide(L)'
;MRYGFDFGDFEITKREILASISIIAVMILFGILISSKISEHQMDKNEIYNKAVKIESQEMFQYGMDTNVGNAFVYGDLKAVDAVTYPEISGEYMYVEKVKERYTMHTRQVAHTRTVNGKSQTYYTTETYWTWDRVGSENIKCKEVSFCGVNFTSNKINLPGTDYIDTIKESSHVRYKYYGVGTEYKGTIFTDLRDKTISDNTSFYNNSTIDETIERLESDFPIIIFWFFWVILIGGMVFGFYYLDNRWLD
;
A
#
# COMPACT_ATOMS: atom_id res chain seq x y z
N MET A 1 36.46 38.75 22.09
CA MET A 1 36.44 37.95 20.85
C MET A 1 35.04 37.38 20.65
N ARG A 2 34.25 38.02 19.78
CA ARG A 2 32.97 37.47 19.29
C ARG A 2 33.30 36.54 18.14
N TYR A 3 32.92 35.27 18.27
CA TYR A 3 32.96 34.29 17.19
C TYR A 3 31.54 34.23 16.64
N GLY A 4 31.30 34.88 15.51
CA GLY A 4 30.09 34.77 14.70
C GLY A 4 30.44 34.02 13.42
N PHE A 5 29.54 33.16 12.95
CA PHE A 5 29.67 32.51 11.64
C PHE A 5 29.09 33.47 10.59
N ASP A 6 29.93 33.90 9.65
CA ASP A 6 29.58 34.88 8.61
C ASP A 6 29.08 34.15 7.34
N PHE A 7 27.82 34.42 6.98
CA PHE A 7 27.14 33.92 5.78
C PHE A 7 26.65 35.09 4.90
N GLY A 8 27.41 36.18 4.78
CA GLY A 8 27.02 37.39 4.05
C GLY A 8 26.35 38.43 4.96
N ASP A 9 25.47 39.31 4.44
CA ASP A 9 24.82 40.45 5.13
C ASP A 9 23.95 40.10 6.39
N PHE A 10 24.12 38.91 6.97
CA PHE A 10 23.40 38.42 8.14
C PHE A 10 24.38 37.86 9.18
N GLU A 11 24.62 38.61 10.28
CA GLU A 11 25.48 38.16 11.39
C GLU A 11 24.61 37.51 12.48
N ILE A 12 24.68 36.17 12.61
CA ILE A 12 23.95 35.45 13.67
C ILE A 12 24.69 35.58 15.00
N THR A 13 24.04 36.19 15.99
CA THR A 13 24.59 36.40 17.33
C THR A 13 24.33 35.23 18.28
N LYS A 14 25.16 35.09 19.32
CA LYS A 14 25.00 34.04 20.35
C LYS A 14 23.64 34.08 21.07
N ARG A 15 22.99 35.26 21.14
CA ARG A 15 21.68 35.42 21.79
C ARG A 15 20.55 34.86 20.93
N GLU A 16 20.62 35.04 19.61
CA GLU A 16 19.64 34.50 18.67
C GLU A 16 19.71 32.97 18.59
N ILE A 17 20.92 32.40 18.70
CA ILE A 17 21.10 30.95 18.85
C ILE A 17 20.43 30.43 20.14
N LEU A 18 20.53 31.16 21.25
CA LEU A 18 19.90 30.75 22.51
C LEU A 18 18.36 30.85 22.44
N ALA A 19 17.86 31.90 21.79
CA ALA A 19 16.42 32.10 21.57
C ALA A 19 15.84 31.03 20.64
N SER A 20 16.54 30.66 19.56
CA SER A 20 16.08 29.62 18.63
C SER A 20 16.04 28.23 19.29
N ILE A 21 17.01 27.89 20.15
CA ILE A 21 16.96 26.66 20.97
C ILE A 21 15.69 26.65 21.83
N SER A 22 15.34 27.79 22.43
CA SER A 22 14.14 27.92 23.27
C SER A 22 12.85 27.75 22.44
N ILE A 23 12.79 28.35 21.24
CA ILE A 23 11.67 28.18 20.30
C ILE A 23 11.52 26.72 19.91
N ILE A 24 12.62 26.06 19.53
CA ILE A 24 12.62 24.63 19.17
C ILE A 24 12.10 23.79 20.35
N ALA A 25 12.59 24.03 21.57
CA ALA A 25 12.16 23.30 22.75
C ALA A 25 10.64 23.41 23.00
N VAL A 26 10.10 24.64 22.93
CA VAL A 26 8.65 24.89 23.08
C VAL A 26 7.86 24.20 21.96
N MET A 27 8.32 24.29 20.72
CA MET A 27 7.67 23.65 19.58
C MET A 27 7.68 22.12 19.65
N ILE A 28 8.75 21.52 20.18
CA ILE A 28 8.80 20.07 20.43
C ILE A 28 7.78 19.68 21.50
N LEU A 29 7.66 20.44 22.60
CA LEU A 29 6.65 20.18 23.64
C LEU A 29 5.24 20.20 23.07
N PHE A 30 4.90 21.22 22.26
CA PHE A 30 3.61 21.26 21.56
C PHE A 30 3.45 20.10 20.57
N GLY A 31 4.52 19.75 19.85
CA GLY A 31 4.55 18.60 18.95
C GLY A 31 4.15 17.31 19.65
N ILE A 32 4.73 17.05 20.83
CA ILE A 32 4.44 15.86 21.65
C ILE A 32 2.96 15.83 22.08
N LEU A 33 2.39 16.96 22.50
CA LEU A 33 0.98 17.03 22.90
C LEU A 33 0.04 16.72 21.74
N ILE A 34 0.33 17.24 20.55
CA ILE A 34 -0.47 16.99 19.34
C ILE A 34 -0.31 15.53 18.90
N SER A 35 0.93 15.01 18.86
CA SER A 35 1.18 13.62 18.48
C SER A 35 0.52 12.64 19.46
N SER A 36 0.45 12.98 20.74
CA SER A 36 -0.25 12.17 21.75
C SER A 36 -1.75 12.06 21.45
N LYS A 37 -2.41 13.15 21.04
CA LYS A 37 -3.82 13.10 20.62
C LYS A 37 -4.03 12.31 19.33
N ILE A 38 -3.10 12.41 18.39
CA ILE A 38 -3.12 11.64 17.14
C ILE A 38 -2.94 10.14 17.44
N SER A 39 -2.08 9.81 18.40
CA SER A 39 -1.87 8.43 18.86
C SER A 39 -3.08 7.88 19.59
N GLU A 40 -3.69 8.64 20.50
CA GLU A 40 -4.93 8.27 21.20
C GLU A 40 -6.06 7.94 20.21
N HIS A 41 -6.28 8.81 19.22
CA HIS A 41 -7.28 8.57 18.17
C HIS A 41 -6.99 7.33 17.31
N GLN A 42 -5.71 6.99 17.11
CA GLN A 42 -5.33 5.76 16.43
C GLN A 42 -5.53 4.53 17.30
N MET A 43 -5.16 4.61 18.59
CA MET A 43 -5.40 3.53 19.55
C MET A 43 -6.88 3.21 19.68
N ASP A 44 -7.75 4.22 19.71
CA ASP A 44 -9.21 4.03 19.75
C ASP A 44 -9.72 3.28 18.51
N LYS A 45 -9.18 3.58 17.33
CA LYS A 45 -9.50 2.85 16.09
C LYS A 45 -8.95 1.43 16.09
N ASN A 46 -7.73 1.26 16.59
CA ASN A 46 -7.04 -0.02 16.66
C ASN A 46 -7.55 -0.89 17.81
N GLU A 47 -8.40 -0.37 18.69
CA GLU A 47 -9.00 -1.10 19.81
C GLU A 47 -9.73 -2.36 19.33
N ILE A 48 -10.35 -2.29 18.14
CA ILE A 48 -11.01 -3.44 17.53
C ILE A 48 -10.05 -4.60 17.23
N TYR A 49 -8.82 -4.30 16.83
CA TYR A 49 -7.79 -5.31 16.54
C TYR A 49 -7.18 -5.85 17.84
N ASN A 50 -6.90 -4.96 18.80
CA ASN A 50 -6.34 -5.33 20.10
C ASN A 50 -7.26 -6.23 20.92
N LYS A 51 -8.58 -6.07 20.80
CA LYS A 51 -9.57 -6.90 21.48
C LYS A 51 -9.98 -8.15 20.69
N ALA A 52 -9.55 -8.30 19.44
CA ALA A 52 -9.95 -9.41 18.60
C ALA A 52 -9.36 -10.73 19.10
N VAL A 53 -10.13 -11.81 18.99
CA VAL A 53 -9.65 -13.16 19.35
C VAL A 53 -8.60 -13.60 18.33
N LYS A 54 -7.47 -14.15 18.79
CA LYS A 54 -6.45 -14.74 17.92
C LYS A 54 -6.67 -16.25 17.81
N ILE A 55 -6.88 -16.75 16.60
CA ILE A 55 -7.23 -18.14 16.31
C ILE A 55 -6.23 -18.73 15.31
N GLU A 56 -5.55 -19.79 15.70
CA GLU A 56 -4.52 -20.46 14.87
C GLU A 56 -4.84 -21.94 14.58
N SER A 57 -5.98 -22.44 15.06
CA SER A 57 -6.40 -23.82 14.84
C SER A 57 -7.83 -23.89 14.29
N GLN A 58 -8.08 -24.92 13.48
CA GLN A 58 -9.41 -25.21 12.92
C GLN A 58 -10.46 -25.42 14.01
N GLU A 59 -10.12 -26.11 15.10
CA GLU A 59 -11.05 -26.37 16.21
C GLU A 59 -11.50 -25.06 16.87
N MET A 60 -10.54 -24.15 17.12
CA MET A 60 -10.84 -22.84 17.70
C MET A 60 -11.61 -21.94 16.73
N PHE A 61 -11.37 -22.07 15.42
CA PHE A 61 -12.12 -21.35 14.41
C PHE A 61 -13.59 -21.77 14.38
N GLN A 62 -13.84 -23.08 14.34
CA GLN A 62 -15.20 -23.62 14.41
C GLN A 62 -15.90 -23.24 15.71
N TYR A 63 -15.21 -23.42 16.85
CA TYR A 63 -15.73 -23.02 18.15
C TYR A 63 -16.02 -21.51 18.24
N GLY A 64 -15.16 -20.68 17.65
CA GLY A 64 -15.36 -19.23 17.57
C GLY A 64 -16.63 -18.83 16.83
N MET A 65 -16.90 -19.50 15.70
CA MET A 65 -18.16 -19.33 14.95
C MET A 65 -19.38 -19.86 15.73
N ASP A 66 -19.26 -21.02 16.38
CA ASP A 66 -20.36 -21.63 17.13
C ASP A 66 -20.76 -20.81 18.36
N THR A 67 -19.80 -20.11 18.96
CA THR A 67 -19.99 -19.28 20.16
C THR A 67 -20.14 -17.79 19.88
N ASN A 68 -20.14 -17.37 18.60
CA ASN A 68 -20.34 -15.99 18.17
C ASN A 68 -19.34 -15.00 18.83
N VAL A 69 -18.04 -15.32 18.84
CA VAL A 69 -17.01 -14.54 19.57
C VAL A 69 -16.80 -13.10 19.06
N GLY A 70 -17.40 -12.73 17.93
CA GLY A 70 -17.24 -11.41 17.31
C GLY A 70 -15.97 -11.33 16.48
N ASN A 71 -15.24 -10.21 16.58
CA ASN A 71 -14.04 -9.97 15.78
C ASN A 71 -12.91 -10.95 16.14
N ALA A 72 -12.33 -11.57 15.13
CA ALA A 72 -11.21 -12.48 15.28
C ALA A 72 -10.20 -12.33 14.15
N PHE A 73 -8.93 -12.52 14.50
CA PHE A 73 -7.88 -12.88 13.57
C PHE A 73 -7.80 -14.39 13.48
N VAL A 74 -7.91 -14.92 12.27
CA VAL A 74 -7.84 -16.37 12.01
C VAL A 74 -6.71 -16.63 11.04
N TYR A 75 -5.73 -17.42 11.46
CA TYR A 75 -4.63 -17.88 10.62
C TYR A 75 -4.86 -19.31 10.16
N GLY A 76 -4.68 -19.56 8.86
CA GLY A 76 -4.67 -20.91 8.33
C GLY A 76 -4.72 -20.98 6.80
N ASP A 77 -5.11 -22.16 6.31
CA ASP A 77 -5.02 -22.50 4.90
C ASP A 77 -6.31 -22.15 4.15
N LEU A 78 -6.16 -21.48 3.01
CA LEU A 78 -7.20 -21.21 2.02
C LEU A 78 -7.01 -22.15 0.83
N LYS A 79 -8.02 -22.95 0.49
CA LYS A 79 -7.98 -23.98 -0.56
C LYS A 79 -9.13 -23.86 -1.53
N ALA A 80 -8.89 -24.17 -2.80
CA ALA A 80 -9.94 -24.31 -3.80
C ALA A 80 -10.73 -25.60 -3.51
N VAL A 81 -12.06 -25.52 -3.44
CA VAL A 81 -12.91 -26.72 -3.36
C VAL A 81 -13.21 -27.25 -4.76
N ASP A 82 -13.64 -26.35 -5.65
CA ASP A 82 -13.93 -26.62 -7.05
C ASP A 82 -12.99 -25.83 -7.96
N ALA A 83 -11.77 -26.35 -8.13
CA ALA A 83 -10.76 -25.69 -8.95
C ALA A 83 -11.21 -25.56 -10.42
N VAL A 84 -10.74 -24.49 -11.06
CA VAL A 84 -11.07 -24.13 -12.43
C VAL A 84 -9.82 -24.04 -13.29
N THR A 85 -9.97 -24.27 -14.59
CA THR A 85 -8.89 -24.12 -15.57
C THR A 85 -9.45 -23.92 -16.98
N TYR A 86 -8.66 -23.33 -17.86
CA TYR A 86 -8.96 -23.26 -19.30
C TYR A 86 -8.28 -24.42 -20.02
N PRO A 87 -8.91 -25.05 -21.03
CA PRO A 87 -8.30 -26.17 -21.77
C PRO A 87 -6.93 -25.86 -22.41
N GLU A 88 -6.67 -24.58 -22.68
CA GLU A 88 -5.43 -24.11 -23.29
C GLU A 88 -4.23 -24.10 -22.32
N ILE A 89 -4.46 -24.11 -21.01
CA ILE A 89 -3.41 -24.11 -19.98
C ILE A 89 -3.45 -25.38 -19.14
N SER A 90 -2.31 -25.75 -18.57
CA SER A 90 -2.24 -26.81 -17.57
C SER A 90 -2.41 -26.26 -16.16
N GLY A 91 -2.78 -27.14 -15.23
CA GLY A 91 -2.94 -26.78 -13.82
C GLY A 91 -4.38 -26.50 -13.42
N GLU A 92 -4.54 -26.29 -12.12
CA GLU A 92 -5.80 -26.03 -11.44
C GLU A 92 -5.64 -24.73 -10.63
N TYR A 93 -6.71 -23.95 -10.55
CA TYR A 93 -6.67 -22.61 -9.99
C TYR A 93 -7.97 -22.28 -9.24
N MET A 94 -7.93 -21.39 -8.25
CA MET A 94 -9.14 -20.78 -7.68
C MET A 94 -9.78 -19.78 -8.67
N TYR A 95 -8.96 -19.13 -9.48
CA TYR A 95 -9.37 -18.12 -10.44
C TYR A 95 -8.39 -18.07 -11.60
N VAL A 96 -8.90 -17.90 -12.83
CA VAL A 96 -8.09 -17.68 -14.02
C VAL A 96 -8.69 -16.55 -14.85
N GLU A 97 -7.86 -15.58 -15.20
CA GLU A 97 -8.13 -14.54 -16.19
C GLU A 97 -7.36 -14.82 -17.48
N LYS A 98 -8.08 -14.85 -18.60
CA LYS A 98 -7.53 -14.95 -19.95
C LYS A 98 -7.68 -13.59 -20.63
N VAL A 99 -6.54 -12.95 -20.86
CA VAL A 99 -6.45 -11.60 -21.43
C VAL A 99 -6.06 -11.69 -22.89
N LYS A 100 -6.91 -11.19 -23.79
CA LYS A 100 -6.62 -11.09 -25.22
C LYS A 100 -5.81 -9.84 -25.50
N GLU A 101 -4.64 -10.01 -26.10
CA GLU A 101 -3.79 -8.93 -26.57
C GLU A 101 -3.65 -8.95 -28.10
N ARG A 102 -3.62 -7.76 -28.72
CA ARG A 102 -3.34 -7.57 -30.15
C ARG A 102 -2.08 -6.76 -30.36
N TYR A 103 -1.30 -7.14 -31.37
CA TYR A 103 -0.12 -6.38 -31.76
C TYR A 103 -0.54 -5.23 -32.68
N THR A 104 -0.41 -4.01 -32.18
CA THR A 104 -0.92 -2.79 -32.80
C THR A 104 0.20 -1.79 -33.00
N MET A 105 0.09 -1.04 -34.10
CA MET A 105 1.02 0.01 -34.45
C MET A 105 0.61 1.31 -33.75
N HIS A 106 1.59 1.96 -33.13
CA HIS A 106 1.46 3.26 -32.52
C HIS A 106 2.46 4.24 -33.12
N THR A 107 2.21 5.53 -32.93
CA THR A 107 3.14 6.59 -33.34
C THR A 107 3.43 7.52 -32.17
N ARG A 108 4.66 8.01 -32.07
CA ARG A 108 5.06 9.03 -31.10
C ARG A 108 5.87 10.13 -31.78
N GLN A 109 5.74 11.36 -31.28
CA GLN A 109 6.60 12.47 -31.69
C GLN A 109 7.86 12.47 -30.83
N VAL A 110 9.02 12.48 -31.46
CA VAL A 110 10.32 12.59 -30.79
C VAL A 110 10.93 13.93 -31.12
N ALA A 111 11.28 14.68 -30.07
CA ALA A 111 11.93 15.97 -30.21
C ALA A 111 13.43 15.77 -30.45
N HIS A 112 13.96 16.47 -31.45
CA HIS A 112 15.37 16.54 -31.76
C HIS A 112 15.82 17.98 -31.78
N THR A 113 17.06 18.22 -31.35
CA THR A 113 17.66 19.55 -31.37
C THR A 113 18.77 19.59 -32.40
N ARG A 114 18.76 20.63 -33.24
CA ARG A 114 19.84 20.91 -34.19
C ARG A 114 20.28 22.36 -34.09
N THR A 115 21.57 22.61 -34.28
CA THR A 115 22.09 23.97 -34.36
C THR A 115 22.10 24.43 -35.81
N VAL A 116 21.36 25.50 -36.12
CA VAL A 116 21.35 26.12 -37.45
C VAL A 116 21.75 27.58 -37.27
N ASN A 117 22.81 28.01 -37.96
CA ASN A 117 23.34 29.38 -37.88
C ASN A 117 23.63 29.84 -36.43
N GLY A 118 24.21 28.96 -35.61
CA GLY A 118 24.57 29.26 -34.22
C GLY A 118 23.38 29.32 -33.24
N LYS A 119 22.15 29.10 -33.69
CA LYS A 119 20.96 29.03 -32.82
C LYS A 119 20.44 27.60 -32.72
N SER A 120 20.09 27.19 -31.51
CA SER A 120 19.45 25.90 -31.24
C SER A 120 18.00 25.92 -31.73
N GLN A 121 17.62 24.93 -32.52
CA GLN A 121 16.26 24.71 -33.02
C GLN A 121 15.80 23.30 -32.67
N THR A 122 14.60 23.18 -32.10
CA THR A 122 13.94 21.90 -31.88
C THR A 122 13.00 21.57 -33.05
N TYR A 123 13.05 20.34 -33.54
CA TYR A 123 12.12 19.81 -34.54
C TYR A 123 11.62 18.43 -34.07
N TYR A 124 10.51 17.96 -34.64
CA TYR A 124 9.89 16.70 -34.25
C TYR A 124 9.91 15.70 -35.39
N THR A 125 10.19 14.44 -35.07
CA THR A 125 10.06 13.30 -35.99
C THR A 125 8.96 12.38 -35.49
N THR A 126 8.17 11.84 -36.41
CA THR A 126 7.19 10.80 -36.07
C THR A 126 7.85 9.43 -36.12
N GLU A 127 7.96 8.77 -34.98
CA GLU A 127 8.44 7.39 -34.89
C GLU A 127 7.25 6.43 -34.78
N THR A 128 7.32 5.34 -35.51
CA THR A 128 6.38 4.21 -35.37
C THR A 128 6.95 3.18 -34.42
N TYR A 129 6.14 2.69 -33.49
CA TYR A 129 6.47 1.58 -32.61
C TYR A 129 5.27 0.63 -32.51
N TRP A 130 5.50 -0.57 -31.98
CA TRP A 130 4.45 -1.58 -31.87
C TRP A 130 4.38 -2.10 -30.43
N THR A 131 3.17 -2.30 -29.93
CA THR A 131 2.92 -2.86 -28.61
C THR A 131 1.86 -3.93 -28.66
N TRP A 132 1.84 -4.78 -27.64
CA TRP A 132 0.75 -5.71 -27.39
C TRP A 132 -0.28 -5.02 -26.51
N ASP A 133 -1.42 -4.66 -27.07
CA ASP A 133 -2.47 -3.95 -26.37
C ASP A 133 -3.57 -4.92 -25.94
N ARG A 134 -4.04 -4.78 -24.69
CA ARG A 134 -5.19 -5.50 -24.17
C ARG A 134 -6.45 -5.07 -24.91
N VAL A 135 -7.14 -6.02 -25.54
CA VAL A 135 -8.38 -5.78 -26.30
C VAL A 135 -9.60 -6.48 -25.69
N GLY A 136 -9.41 -7.37 -24.73
CA GLY A 136 -10.50 -8.05 -24.04
C GLY A 136 -9.99 -8.97 -22.94
N SER A 137 -10.90 -9.45 -22.10
CA SER A 137 -10.60 -10.44 -21.07
C SER A 137 -11.84 -11.25 -20.72
N GLU A 138 -11.62 -12.52 -20.40
CA GLU A 138 -12.61 -13.44 -19.85
C GLU A 138 -12.02 -14.09 -18.60
N ASN A 139 -12.87 -14.43 -17.63
CA ASN A 139 -12.43 -15.05 -16.39
C ASN A 139 -13.36 -16.18 -15.93
N ILE A 140 -12.77 -17.10 -15.16
CA ILE A 140 -13.45 -18.20 -14.49
C ILE A 140 -12.97 -18.23 -13.04
N LYS A 141 -13.88 -18.56 -12.11
CA LYS A 141 -13.64 -18.57 -10.67
C LYS A 141 -14.30 -19.80 -10.06
N CYS A 142 -13.68 -20.40 -9.04
CA CYS A 142 -14.31 -21.40 -8.19
C CYS A 142 -15.57 -20.83 -7.52
N LYS A 143 -16.55 -21.67 -7.24
CA LYS A 143 -17.77 -21.29 -6.51
C LYS A 143 -17.55 -21.34 -5.01
N GLU A 144 -16.69 -22.25 -4.55
CA GLU A 144 -16.41 -22.52 -3.15
C GLU A 144 -14.91 -22.54 -2.86
N VAL A 145 -14.58 -22.11 -1.65
CA VAL A 145 -13.24 -22.16 -1.07
C VAL A 145 -13.34 -22.75 0.33
N SER A 146 -12.31 -23.49 0.74
CA SER A 146 -12.18 -23.98 2.11
C SER A 146 -11.19 -23.09 2.84
N PHE A 147 -11.57 -22.54 3.98
CA PHE A 147 -10.66 -21.80 4.84
C PHE A 147 -10.64 -22.43 6.23
N CYS A 148 -9.45 -22.80 6.71
CA CYS A 148 -9.27 -23.54 7.96
C CYS A 148 -10.19 -24.78 8.06
N GLY A 149 -10.38 -25.49 6.94
CA GLY A 149 -11.21 -26.69 6.87
C GLY A 149 -12.73 -26.45 6.84
N VAL A 150 -13.19 -25.20 6.78
CA VAL A 150 -14.61 -24.85 6.65
C VAL A 150 -14.88 -24.28 5.25
N ASN A 151 -15.91 -24.77 4.59
CA ASN A 151 -16.24 -24.36 3.23
C ASN A 151 -17.10 -23.09 3.22
N PHE A 152 -16.76 -22.18 2.33
CA PHE A 152 -17.43 -20.91 2.10
C PHE A 152 -17.63 -20.70 0.60
N THR A 153 -18.66 -19.93 0.23
CA THR A 153 -18.74 -19.40 -1.14
C THR A 153 -17.52 -18.52 -1.42
N SER A 154 -16.96 -18.58 -2.62
CA SER A 154 -15.71 -17.89 -2.97
C SER A 154 -15.78 -16.35 -2.91
N ASN A 155 -16.95 -15.77 -2.68
CA ASN A 155 -17.14 -14.32 -2.47
C ASN A 155 -17.03 -13.91 -0.99
N LYS A 156 -16.98 -14.88 -0.06
CA LYS A 156 -16.76 -14.60 1.36
C LYS A 156 -15.35 -14.09 1.62
N ILE A 157 -14.36 -14.59 0.86
CA ILE A 157 -12.95 -14.26 1.03
C ILE A 157 -12.42 -13.67 -0.27
N ASN A 158 -11.76 -12.52 -0.19
CA ASN A 158 -11.05 -11.93 -1.31
C ASN A 158 -9.84 -12.82 -1.64
N LEU A 159 -9.82 -13.37 -2.85
CA LEU A 159 -8.73 -14.22 -3.29
C LEU A 159 -7.40 -13.43 -3.38
N PRO A 160 -6.25 -14.09 -3.20
CA PRO A 160 -4.94 -13.50 -3.47
C PRO A 160 -4.83 -12.87 -4.86
N GLY A 161 -3.82 -12.02 -5.03
CA GLY A 161 -3.48 -11.47 -6.35
C GLY A 161 -3.14 -12.57 -7.36
N THR A 162 -3.40 -12.29 -8.63
CA THR A 162 -3.13 -13.22 -9.72
C THR A 162 -1.65 -13.21 -10.12
N ASP A 163 -1.09 -14.38 -10.33
CA ASP A 163 0.24 -14.57 -10.89
C ASP A 163 0.17 -14.88 -12.38
N TYR A 164 1.24 -14.56 -13.12
CA TYR A 164 1.36 -14.93 -14.52
C TYR A 164 1.50 -16.45 -14.66
N ILE A 165 0.69 -17.04 -15.53
CA ILE A 165 0.72 -18.47 -15.84
C ILE A 165 1.47 -18.69 -17.15
N ASP A 166 0.91 -18.20 -18.26
CA ASP A 166 1.46 -18.43 -19.59
C ASP A 166 0.97 -17.41 -20.62
N THR A 167 1.62 -17.39 -21.80
CA THR A 167 1.24 -16.62 -22.97
C THR A 167 1.16 -17.53 -24.19
N ILE A 168 -0.05 -17.73 -24.71
CA ILE A 168 -0.30 -18.58 -25.87
C ILE A 168 -0.59 -17.68 -27.08
N LYS A 169 0.16 -17.89 -28.16
CA LYS A 169 -0.06 -17.15 -29.41
C LYS A 169 -1.10 -17.85 -30.26
N GLU A 170 -2.14 -17.12 -30.63
CA GLU A 170 -3.10 -17.55 -31.66
C GLU A 170 -2.53 -17.24 -33.05
N SER A 171 -1.81 -16.12 -33.20
CA SER A 171 -1.14 -15.73 -34.43
C SER A 171 0.03 -14.76 -34.16
N SER A 172 0.66 -14.25 -35.22
CA SER A 172 1.68 -13.19 -35.11
C SER A 172 1.14 -11.87 -34.54
N HIS A 173 -0.18 -11.63 -34.61
CA HIS A 173 -0.81 -10.38 -34.19
C HIS A 173 -1.80 -10.57 -33.03
N VAL A 174 -2.03 -11.81 -32.58
CA VAL A 174 -2.97 -12.11 -31.50
C VAL A 174 -2.34 -13.11 -30.54
N ARG A 175 -2.36 -12.77 -29.25
CA ARG A 175 -1.94 -13.67 -28.17
C ARG A 175 -2.88 -13.56 -26.98
N TYR A 176 -2.89 -14.58 -26.15
CA TYR A 176 -3.61 -14.61 -24.89
C TYR A 176 -2.61 -14.76 -23.75
N LYS A 177 -2.71 -13.88 -22.76
CA LYS A 177 -2.01 -14.04 -21.49
C LYS A 177 -2.96 -14.62 -20.45
N TYR A 178 -2.46 -15.55 -19.67
CA TYR A 178 -3.18 -16.19 -18.60
C TYR A 178 -2.60 -15.76 -17.28
N TYR A 179 -3.47 -15.34 -16.38
CA TYR A 179 -3.14 -14.99 -15.01
C TYR A 179 -4.06 -15.77 -14.09
N GLY A 180 -3.59 -16.21 -12.93
CA GLY A 180 -4.47 -16.95 -12.03
C GLY A 180 -4.00 -16.99 -10.59
N VAL A 181 -4.89 -17.52 -9.77
CA VAL A 181 -4.71 -17.72 -8.33
C VAL A 181 -4.58 -19.22 -8.12
N GLY A 182 -3.50 -19.67 -7.49
CA GLY A 182 -3.25 -21.08 -7.21
C GLY A 182 -4.35 -21.74 -6.35
N THR A 183 -4.23 -23.03 -6.11
CA THR A 183 -5.25 -23.81 -5.38
C THR A 183 -5.11 -23.77 -3.87
N GLU A 184 -3.97 -23.35 -3.34
CA GLU A 184 -3.70 -23.33 -1.90
C GLU A 184 -2.83 -22.14 -1.52
N TYR A 185 -3.24 -21.45 -0.46
CA TYR A 185 -2.51 -20.35 0.16
C TYR A 185 -2.61 -20.45 1.67
N LYS A 186 -1.67 -19.83 2.38
CA LYS A 186 -1.69 -19.75 3.83
C LYS A 186 -1.59 -18.30 4.26
N GLY A 187 -2.41 -17.89 5.21
CA GLY A 187 -2.47 -16.49 5.61
C GLY A 187 -3.47 -16.23 6.70
N THR A 188 -3.69 -14.95 6.98
CA THR A 188 -4.59 -14.49 8.04
C THR A 188 -5.80 -13.80 7.43
N ILE A 189 -6.97 -13.95 8.06
CA ILE A 189 -8.13 -13.09 7.85
C ILE A 189 -8.45 -12.33 9.14
N PHE A 190 -9.02 -11.14 9.00
CA PHE A 190 -9.68 -10.42 10.09
C PHE A 190 -11.16 -10.34 9.77
N THR A 191 -12.01 -10.94 10.60
CA THR A 191 -13.44 -11.08 10.31
C THR A 191 -14.27 -11.16 11.58
N ASP A 192 -15.57 -10.95 11.43
CA ASP A 192 -16.55 -11.19 12.49
C ASP A 192 -17.08 -12.62 12.39
N LEU A 193 -17.00 -13.38 13.49
CA LEU A 193 -17.44 -14.77 13.61
C LEU A 193 -18.85 -14.95 14.17
N ARG A 194 -19.66 -13.88 14.22
CA ARG A 194 -21.08 -14.00 14.55
C ARG A 194 -21.85 -14.69 13.42
N ASP A 195 -23.04 -15.17 13.75
CA ASP A 195 -23.97 -15.84 12.82
C ASP A 195 -23.40 -17.12 12.20
N LYS A 196 -22.47 -17.77 12.90
CA LYS A 196 -21.83 -19.05 12.49
C LYS A 196 -21.18 -18.99 11.11
N THR A 197 -20.69 -17.82 10.71
CA THR A 197 -20.03 -17.60 9.43
C THR A 197 -18.94 -16.56 9.56
N ILE A 198 -18.35 -16.18 8.43
CA ILE A 198 -17.43 -15.05 8.32
C ILE A 198 -18.11 -13.91 7.55
N SER A 199 -17.61 -12.70 7.73
CA SER A 199 -18.08 -11.52 7.00
C SER A 199 -17.86 -11.66 5.49
N ASP A 200 -18.76 -11.05 4.70
CA ASP A 200 -18.63 -11.04 3.23
C ASP A 200 -17.44 -10.18 2.79
N ASN A 201 -16.79 -10.57 1.67
CA ASN A 201 -15.62 -9.88 1.11
C ASN A 201 -14.48 -9.66 2.13
N THR A 202 -14.27 -10.63 3.03
CA THR A 202 -13.20 -10.61 4.02
C THR A 202 -11.85 -10.59 3.30
N SER A 203 -10.97 -9.66 3.67
CA SER A 203 -9.62 -9.59 3.12
C SER A 203 -8.75 -10.74 3.60
N PHE A 204 -8.06 -11.39 2.65
CA PHE A 204 -7.07 -12.42 2.93
C PHE A 204 -5.66 -11.85 2.86
N TYR A 205 -4.96 -11.87 3.99
CA TYR A 205 -3.58 -11.43 4.09
C TYR A 205 -2.66 -12.60 3.80
N ASN A 206 -2.38 -12.80 2.51
CA ASN A 206 -1.54 -13.89 2.01
C ASN A 206 -0.14 -13.87 2.63
N ASN A 207 0.35 -15.06 3.02
CA ASN A 207 1.65 -15.28 3.63
C ASN A 207 1.96 -14.31 4.80
N SER A 208 0.94 -13.95 5.57
CA SER A 208 1.05 -13.08 6.74
C SER A 208 0.52 -13.80 7.96
N THR A 209 1.29 -13.81 9.03
CA THR A 209 0.88 -14.26 10.37
C THR A 209 -0.12 -13.28 11.00
N ILE A 210 -0.70 -13.64 12.14
CA ILE A 210 -1.62 -12.76 12.88
C ILE A 210 -0.91 -11.47 13.28
N ASP A 211 0.29 -11.57 13.85
CA ASP A 211 1.03 -10.40 14.35
C ASP A 211 1.48 -9.48 13.20
N GLU A 212 1.96 -10.03 12.08
CA GLU A 212 2.28 -9.23 10.88
C GLU A 212 1.04 -8.55 10.28
N THR A 213 -0.12 -9.20 10.39
CA THR A 213 -1.39 -8.64 9.91
C THR A 213 -1.87 -7.51 10.82
N ILE A 214 -1.72 -7.66 12.13
CA ILE A 214 -2.01 -6.60 13.11
C ILE A 214 -1.10 -5.39 12.83
N GLU A 215 0.21 -5.59 12.71
CA GLU A 215 1.17 -4.52 12.42
C GLU A 215 0.81 -3.77 11.12
N ARG A 216 0.41 -4.51 10.09
CA ARG A 216 -0.06 -3.92 8.82
C ARG A 216 -1.33 -3.08 8.99
N LEU A 217 -2.25 -3.50 9.86
CA LEU A 217 -3.52 -2.83 10.09
C LEU A 217 -3.40 -1.63 11.04
N GLU A 218 -2.49 -1.68 12.01
CA GLU A 218 -2.33 -0.66 13.05
C GLU A 218 -1.47 0.55 12.64
N SER A 219 -0.95 0.57 11.40
CA SER A 219 0.04 1.53 10.87
C SER A 219 0.09 2.93 11.50
N ASP A 220 1.27 3.28 12.04
CA ASP A 220 1.60 4.60 12.63
C ASP A 220 1.82 5.73 11.61
N PHE A 221 1.46 5.51 10.35
CA PHE A 221 1.71 6.45 9.24
C PHE A 221 1.25 7.90 9.51
N PRO A 222 0.11 8.17 10.17
CA PRO A 222 -0.31 9.52 10.52
C PRO A 222 0.67 10.26 11.45
N ILE A 223 1.29 9.56 12.42
CA ILE A 223 2.26 10.17 13.35
C ILE A 223 3.54 10.53 12.61
N ILE A 224 4.00 9.64 11.72
CA ILE A 224 5.20 9.86 10.91
C ILE A 224 5.02 11.09 10.02
N ILE A 225 3.88 11.20 9.32
CA ILE A 225 3.55 12.36 8.48
C ILE A 225 3.53 13.64 9.32
N PHE A 226 2.89 13.60 10.50
CA PHE A 226 2.83 14.75 11.39
C PHE A 226 4.23 15.27 11.72
N TRP A 227 5.14 14.41 12.18
CA TRP A 227 6.50 14.82 12.53
C TRP A 227 7.30 15.33 11.33
N PHE A 228 7.10 14.77 10.14
CA PHE A 228 7.71 15.27 8.92
C PHE A 228 7.32 16.74 8.64
N PHE A 229 6.02 17.06 8.68
CA PHE A 229 5.56 18.44 8.51
C PHE A 229 5.96 19.33 9.69
N TRP A 230 5.96 18.81 10.90
CA TRP A 230 6.29 19.56 12.11
C TRP A 230 7.75 20.01 12.13
N VAL A 231 8.68 19.16 11.69
CA VAL A 231 10.11 19.52 11.56
C VAL A 231 10.31 20.62 10.51
N ILE A 232 9.61 20.56 9.38
CA ILE A 232 9.65 21.61 8.35
C ILE A 232 9.11 22.94 8.93
N LEU A 233 8.02 22.90 9.69
CA LEU A 233 7.43 24.07 10.33
C LEU A 233 8.41 24.71 11.33
N ILE A 234 9.07 23.89 12.17
CA ILE A 234 10.10 24.37 13.11
C ILE A 234 11.25 25.05 12.35
N GLY A 235 11.74 24.41 11.28
CA GLY A 235 12.79 24.99 10.43
C GLY A 235 12.39 26.34 9.85
N GLY A 236 11.16 26.44 9.34
CA GLY A 236 10.60 27.70 8.82
C GLY A 236 10.46 28.79 9.88
N MET A 237 10.01 28.44 11.10
CA MET A 237 9.93 29.39 12.21
C MET A 237 11.29 29.89 12.67
N VAL A 238 12.28 28.99 12.78
CA VAL A 238 13.65 29.36 13.17
C VAL A 238 14.31 30.23 12.09
N PHE A 239 14.13 29.88 10.81
CA PHE A 239 14.63 30.70 9.70
C PHE A 239 13.95 32.08 9.65
N GLY A 240 12.63 32.13 9.82
CA GLY A 240 11.89 33.40 9.90
C GLY A 240 12.31 34.23 11.11
N PHE A 241 12.58 33.59 12.25
CA PHE A 241 13.11 34.26 13.44
C PHE A 241 14.47 34.89 13.19
N TYR A 242 15.36 34.21 12.46
CA TYR A 242 16.64 34.82 12.07
C TYR A 242 16.41 35.96 11.08
N TYR A 243 15.61 35.78 10.03
CA TYR A 243 15.43 36.78 8.96
C TYR A 243 14.77 38.09 9.42
N LEU A 244 13.91 38.04 10.44
CA LEU A 244 13.35 39.24 11.07
C LEU A 244 14.43 39.86 11.97
N ASP A 245 15.13 40.87 11.47
CA ASP A 245 16.19 41.62 12.15
C ASP A 245 15.73 42.09 13.55
N ASN A 246 16.05 41.28 14.58
CA ASN A 246 15.44 41.34 15.92
C ASN A 246 16.17 42.34 16.82
N ARG A 247 16.11 43.62 16.43
CA ARG A 247 16.67 44.78 17.14
C ARG A 247 16.16 45.00 18.58
N TRP A 248 15.29 44.13 19.09
CA TRP A 248 14.72 44.18 20.45
C TRP A 248 15.43 43.25 21.45
N LEU A 249 16.37 42.41 20.99
CA LEU A 249 17.23 41.56 21.84
C LEU A 249 18.54 42.24 22.29
N ASP A 250 18.69 43.53 21.98
CA ASP A 250 19.81 44.41 22.39
C ASP A 250 19.64 45.00 23.79
#